data_AF-A0A6B1BHP4-F1
#
_entry.id   AF-A0A6B1BHP4-F1
#
_cell.length_a   1.000
_cell.length_b   1.000
_cell.length_c   1.000
_cell.angle_alpha   90.00
_cell.angle_beta   90.00
_cell.angle_gamma   90.00
#
_symmetry.space_group_name_H-M   'P 1'
#
loop_
_entity.id
_entity.type
_entity.pdbx_description
1 polymer ?
#
loop_
_entity_poly.entity_id
_entity_poly.type
_entity_poly.pdbx_seq_one_letter_code
_entity_poly.pdbx_strand_id
1 'polypeptide(L)'
;MPAAAVLTEPFATTGTAIAELQGFDDYPFATVPHPIGSLTEAQADALADAVTAAVLGLLTTPDARSAPGDESFDADAQLPRGDGLTITDAAESPTAGSAPADVVEELAAVLRADRADLTATVAGRHIALSLHIPDEACAECVLPASMLVPMFQHRFDTELGPGWTITLDDPRTTEHSSP
;
A
#
# COMPACT_ATOMS: atom_id res chain seq x y z
N MET A 1 -1.79 -4.34 -22.02
CA MET A 1 -2.53 -5.59 -21.70
C MET A 1 -3.49 -5.27 -20.56
N PRO A 2 -4.78 -5.67 -20.61
CA PRO A 2 -5.69 -5.52 -19.47
C PRO A 2 -5.25 -6.42 -18.31
N ALA A 3 -5.38 -5.92 -17.08
CA ALA A 3 -5.09 -6.66 -15.85
C ALA A 3 -6.25 -6.48 -14.86
N ALA A 4 -6.41 -7.46 -13.98
CA ALA A 4 -7.34 -7.45 -12.87
C ALA A 4 -6.62 -8.00 -11.64
N ALA A 5 -6.66 -7.26 -10.54
CA ALA A 5 -6.07 -7.69 -9.29
C ALA A 5 -7.14 -8.35 -8.41
N VAL A 6 -6.77 -9.46 -7.79
CA VAL A 6 -7.61 -10.21 -6.84
C VAL A 6 -6.92 -10.15 -5.49
N LEU A 7 -7.64 -9.66 -4.49
CA LEU A 7 -7.15 -9.48 -3.11
C LEU A 7 -8.00 -10.32 -2.17
N THR A 8 -7.45 -10.77 -1.04
CA THR A 8 -8.32 -11.24 0.04
C THR A 8 -8.92 -10.05 0.79
N GLU A 9 -10.09 -10.17 1.42
CA GLU A 9 -10.76 -9.00 2.03
C GLU A 9 -9.90 -8.16 2.98
N PRO A 10 -9.02 -8.74 3.83
CA PRO A 10 -8.14 -7.95 4.68
C PRO A 10 -7.26 -6.95 3.92
N PHE A 11 -6.82 -7.31 2.71
CA PHE A 11 -5.93 -6.46 1.90
C PHE A 11 -6.68 -5.43 1.04
N ALA A 12 -8.01 -5.35 1.10
CA ALA A 12 -8.76 -4.41 0.27
C ALA A 12 -8.35 -2.95 0.54
N THR A 13 -8.27 -2.57 1.82
CA THR A 13 -7.85 -1.22 2.23
C THR A 13 -6.41 -0.92 1.82
N THR A 14 -5.49 -1.86 2.08
CA THR A 14 -4.08 -1.72 1.70
C THR A 14 -3.91 -1.64 0.18
N GLY A 15 -4.69 -2.42 -0.58
CA GLY A 15 -4.73 -2.37 -2.04
C GLY A 15 -5.16 -1.01 -2.57
N THR A 16 -6.21 -0.42 -1.98
CA THR A 16 -6.65 0.96 -2.31
C THR A 16 -5.56 1.98 -2.01
N ALA A 17 -4.98 1.95 -0.81
CA ALA A 17 -3.92 2.89 -0.43
C ALA A 17 -2.70 2.79 -1.37
N ILE A 18 -2.28 1.58 -1.74
CA ILE A 18 -1.18 1.37 -2.69
C ILE A 18 -1.54 1.92 -4.08
N ALA A 19 -2.78 1.72 -4.53
CA ALA A 19 -3.23 2.24 -5.83
C ALA A 19 -3.21 3.77 -5.86
N GLU A 20 -3.76 4.42 -4.85
CA GLU A 20 -3.74 5.88 -4.69
C GLU A 20 -2.31 6.43 -4.66
N LEU A 21 -1.42 5.80 -3.88
CA LEU A 21 0.01 6.16 -3.84
C LEU A 21 0.71 6.07 -5.20
N GLN A 22 0.18 5.25 -6.12
CA GLN A 22 0.71 5.08 -7.48
C GLN A 22 -0.05 5.94 -8.52
N GLY A 23 -0.97 6.80 -8.09
CA GLY A 23 -1.77 7.65 -8.99
C GLY A 23 -2.91 6.91 -9.70
N PHE A 24 -3.31 5.73 -9.18
CA PHE A 24 -4.46 4.98 -9.66
C PHE A 24 -5.64 5.14 -8.70
N ASP A 25 -6.23 6.34 -8.70
CA ASP A 25 -7.45 6.61 -7.94
C ASP A 25 -8.57 5.65 -8.37
N ASP A 26 -9.33 5.14 -7.39
CA ASP A 26 -10.43 4.19 -7.60
C ASP A 26 -10.05 2.90 -8.38
N TYR A 27 -8.78 2.48 -8.32
CA TYR A 27 -8.35 1.25 -9.01
C TYR A 27 -9.19 0.04 -8.57
N PRO A 28 -9.82 -0.69 -9.50
CA PRO A 28 -10.77 -1.72 -9.11
C PRO A 28 -10.09 -3.06 -8.85
N PHE A 29 -10.54 -3.74 -7.79
CA PHE A 29 -10.09 -5.06 -7.37
C PHE A 29 -11.27 -6.02 -7.24
N ALA A 30 -11.04 -7.31 -7.50
CA ALA A 30 -11.94 -8.36 -7.02
C ALA A 30 -11.46 -8.80 -5.62
N THR A 31 -12.39 -9.05 -4.71
CA THR A 31 -12.08 -9.52 -3.36
C THR A 31 -12.57 -10.95 -3.13
N VAL A 32 -11.82 -11.73 -2.37
CA VAL A 32 -12.13 -13.13 -2.03
C VAL A 32 -11.91 -13.44 -0.54
N PRO A 33 -12.63 -14.43 0.03
CA PRO A 33 -12.43 -14.88 1.41
C PRO A 33 -10.98 -15.23 1.76
N HIS A 34 -10.49 -14.64 2.84
CA HIS A 34 -9.30 -15.13 3.55
C HIS A 34 -9.66 -16.32 4.48
N PRO A 35 -8.76 -17.31 4.69
CA PRO A 35 -7.50 -17.57 3.97
C PRO A 35 -7.70 -18.43 2.71
N ILE A 36 -6.89 -18.16 1.68
CA ILE A 36 -6.81 -19.04 0.49
C ILE A 36 -5.92 -20.26 0.76
N GLY A 37 -4.86 -20.10 1.57
CA GLY A 37 -3.83 -21.13 1.78
C GLY A 37 -4.29 -22.39 2.51
N SER A 38 -5.41 -22.34 3.24
CA SER A 38 -5.97 -23.50 3.94
C SER A 38 -7.08 -24.21 3.17
N LEU A 39 -7.44 -23.71 1.98
CA LEU A 39 -8.46 -24.33 1.14
C LEU A 39 -7.94 -25.64 0.57
N THR A 40 -8.82 -26.64 0.52
CA THR A 40 -8.61 -27.82 -0.33
C THR A 40 -8.70 -27.42 -1.80
N GLU A 41 -8.17 -28.25 -2.70
CA GLU A 41 -8.23 -28.02 -4.15
C GLU A 41 -9.67 -27.78 -4.63
N ALA A 42 -10.63 -28.60 -4.21
CA ALA A 42 -12.04 -28.42 -4.55
C ALA A 42 -12.65 -27.11 -4.03
N GLN A 43 -12.20 -26.62 -2.87
CA GLN A 43 -12.63 -25.33 -2.34
C GLN A 43 -11.99 -24.15 -3.07
N ALA A 44 -10.71 -24.29 -3.48
CA ALA A 44 -10.03 -23.31 -4.31
C ALA A 44 -10.68 -23.19 -5.69
N ASP A 45 -11.04 -24.31 -6.31
CA ASP A 45 -11.79 -24.34 -7.58
C ASP A 45 -13.14 -23.63 -7.44
N ALA A 46 -13.91 -23.96 -6.39
CA ALA A 46 -15.19 -23.31 -6.13
C ALA A 46 -15.05 -21.80 -5.89
N LEU A 47 -13.97 -21.37 -5.24
CA LEU A 47 -13.67 -19.95 -5.05
C LEU A 47 -13.30 -19.26 -6.37
N ALA A 48 -12.49 -19.91 -7.21
CA ALA A 48 -12.12 -19.40 -8.52
C ALA A 48 -13.36 -19.23 -9.42
N ASP A 49 -14.27 -20.22 -9.41
CA ASP A 49 -15.55 -20.14 -10.12
C ASP A 49 -16.40 -18.96 -9.61
N ALA A 50 -16.45 -18.77 -8.29
CA ALA A 50 -17.22 -17.70 -7.67
C ALA A 50 -16.72 -16.29 -8.06
N VAL A 51 -15.39 -16.09 -8.16
CA VAL A 51 -14.81 -14.77 -8.47
C VAL A 51 -14.70 -14.48 -9.97
N THR A 52 -14.82 -15.51 -10.82
CA THR A 52 -14.61 -15.41 -12.28
C THR A 52 -15.44 -14.32 -12.94
N ALA A 53 -16.72 -14.19 -12.56
CA ALA A 53 -17.60 -13.16 -13.14
C ALA A 53 -17.14 -11.74 -12.81
N ALA A 54 -16.65 -11.51 -11.60
CA ALA A 54 -16.11 -10.21 -11.18
C ALA A 54 -14.82 -9.88 -11.96
N VAL A 55 -13.89 -10.83 -12.05
CA VAL A 55 -12.64 -10.66 -12.81
C VAL A 55 -12.92 -10.37 -14.28
N LEU A 56 -13.87 -11.09 -14.90
CA LEU A 56 -14.24 -10.84 -16.29
C LEU A 56 -14.80 -9.42 -16.46
N GLY A 57 -15.62 -8.94 -15.52
CA GLY A 57 -16.10 -7.56 -15.49
C GLY A 57 -14.95 -6.54 -15.49
N LEU A 58 -13.92 -6.74 -14.65
CA LEU A 58 -12.74 -5.88 -14.59
C LEU A 58 -11.90 -5.89 -15.88
N LEU A 59 -11.86 -7.02 -16.57
CA LEU A 59 -11.07 -7.18 -17.79
C LEU A 59 -11.78 -6.67 -19.04
N THR A 60 -13.11 -6.66 -19.05
CA THR A 60 -13.92 -6.40 -20.25
C THR A 60 -14.68 -5.08 -20.23
N THR A 61 -14.79 -4.41 -19.08
CA THR A 61 -15.44 -3.09 -19.01
C THR A 61 -14.51 -2.03 -19.61
N PRO A 62 -14.92 -1.35 -20.70
CA PRO A 62 -14.20 -0.18 -21.19
C PRO A 62 -14.39 0.97 -20.19
N ASP A 63 -13.31 1.69 -19.86
CA ASP A 63 -13.26 2.84 -18.95
C ASP A 63 -13.43 2.62 -17.43
N ALA A 64 -12.54 1.81 -16.84
CA ALA A 64 -12.17 1.97 -15.43
C ALA A 64 -10.69 2.36 -15.23
N ARG A 65 -9.99 2.71 -16.32
CA ARG A 65 -8.53 2.97 -16.33
C ARG A 65 -8.15 4.29 -17.01
N SER A 66 -9.04 5.27 -17.05
CA SER A 66 -8.63 6.61 -17.46
C SER A 66 -7.70 7.18 -16.38
N ALA A 67 -6.42 6.87 -16.47
CA ALA A 67 -5.38 7.50 -15.66
C ALA A 67 -5.36 9.00 -15.98
N PRO A 68 -5.24 9.90 -14.99
CA PRO A 68 -4.83 11.26 -15.26
C PRO A 68 -3.35 11.23 -15.67
N GLY A 69 -3.07 11.09 -16.96
CA GLY A 69 -1.69 11.08 -17.46
C GLY A 69 -1.47 10.50 -18.85
N ASP A 70 -2.43 10.62 -19.79
CA ASP A 70 -2.10 10.51 -21.22
C ASP A 70 -1.68 11.90 -21.72
N GLU A 71 -0.60 12.44 -21.15
CA GLU A 71 0.14 13.51 -21.81
C GLU A 71 1.13 12.84 -22.77
N SER A 72 0.79 12.87 -24.05
CA SER A 72 1.74 12.63 -25.12
C SER A 72 2.98 13.50 -24.87
N PHE A 73 4.14 12.86 -24.82
CA PHE A 73 5.43 13.54 -24.76
C PHE A 73 5.68 14.25 -26.11
N ASP A 74 5.05 15.39 -26.32
CA ASP A 74 5.34 16.29 -27.45
C ASP A 74 6.54 17.16 -27.08
N ALA A 75 7.72 16.73 -27.51
CA ALA A 75 9.02 17.32 -27.20
C ALA A 75 9.30 18.70 -27.83
N ASP A 76 8.28 19.48 -28.23
CA ASP A 76 8.52 20.76 -28.94
C ASP A 76 7.44 21.86 -28.77
N ALA A 77 6.55 21.77 -27.78
CA ALA A 77 5.52 22.80 -27.60
C ALA A 77 5.92 23.88 -26.59
N GLN A 78 6.40 25.00 -27.14
CA GLN A 78 6.63 26.28 -26.47
C GLN A 78 5.41 26.75 -25.64
N LEU A 79 5.59 26.90 -24.33
CA LEU A 79 4.59 27.43 -23.39
C LEU A 79 4.05 28.82 -23.79
N PRO A 80 2.73 29.04 -23.85
CA PRO A 80 2.17 30.38 -23.70
C PRO A 80 2.00 30.71 -22.21
N ARG A 81 2.52 31.87 -21.83
CA ARG A 81 2.15 32.58 -20.59
C ARG A 81 0.75 33.17 -20.75
N GLY A 82 -0.09 33.09 -19.72
CA GLY A 82 -1.33 33.86 -19.64
C GLY A 82 -2.33 33.40 -18.59
N ASP A 83 -2.21 34.00 -17.41
CA ASP A 83 -3.26 34.50 -16.49
C ASP A 83 -4.51 33.67 -16.17
N GLY A 84 -4.54 33.23 -14.91
CA GLY A 84 -5.66 33.53 -14.00
C GLY A 84 -6.79 32.51 -13.90
N LEU A 85 -6.71 31.61 -12.92
CA LEU A 85 -7.90 31.15 -12.19
C LEU A 85 -7.54 30.72 -10.76
N THR A 86 -7.99 31.52 -9.80
CA THR A 86 -8.06 31.17 -8.38
C THR A 86 -9.03 30.03 -8.15
N ILE A 87 -8.53 28.92 -7.61
CA ILE A 87 -9.33 27.96 -6.84
C ILE A 87 -8.74 27.95 -5.44
N THR A 88 -9.53 28.42 -4.48
CA THR A 88 -9.34 28.22 -3.05
C THR A 88 -10.12 26.98 -2.66
N ASP A 89 -9.44 25.89 -2.34
CA ASP A 89 -9.70 25.11 -1.12
C ASP A 89 -8.52 24.16 -0.84
N ALA A 90 -8.35 23.86 0.44
CA ALA A 90 -7.11 23.43 1.06
C ALA A 90 -6.68 22.00 0.70
N ALA A 91 -5.47 21.87 0.15
CA ALA A 91 -4.58 20.75 0.42
C ALA A 91 -3.20 21.34 0.66
N GLU A 92 -2.69 21.11 1.86
CA GLU A 92 -1.42 21.63 2.36
C GLU A 92 -0.29 21.41 1.35
N SER A 93 0.48 22.48 1.13
CA SER A 93 1.80 22.38 0.52
C SER A 93 2.66 21.40 1.34
N PRO A 94 3.62 20.68 0.72
CA PRO A 94 4.54 19.82 1.46
C PRO A 94 5.24 20.64 2.54
N THR A 95 4.85 20.42 3.79
CA THR A 95 5.49 21.00 4.95
C THR A 95 6.90 20.46 5.02
N ALA A 96 7.86 21.36 5.18
CA ALA A 96 9.25 21.01 5.36
C ALA A 96 9.41 20.05 6.56
N GLY A 97 9.75 18.79 6.26
CA GLY A 97 10.24 17.78 7.20
C GLY A 97 9.23 17.35 8.27
N SER A 98 8.34 16.41 7.91
CA SER A 98 7.55 15.65 8.89
C SER A 98 8.46 15.10 9.99
N ALA A 99 8.01 15.07 11.25
CA ALA A 99 8.80 14.40 12.26
C ALA A 99 8.81 12.89 11.97
N PRO A 100 9.87 12.14 12.33
CA PRO A 100 9.85 10.69 12.18
C PRO A 100 8.65 10.03 12.86
N ALA A 101 8.16 10.60 13.96
CA ALA A 101 6.97 10.13 14.66
C ALA A 101 5.70 10.24 13.82
N ASP A 102 5.56 11.29 13.02
CA ASP A 102 4.38 11.50 12.16
C ASP A 102 4.34 10.44 11.06
N VAL A 103 5.48 10.19 10.41
CA VAL A 103 5.62 9.13 9.41
C VAL A 103 5.34 7.75 10.00
N VAL A 104 5.79 7.48 11.23
CA VAL A 104 5.49 6.21 11.93
C VAL A 104 4.00 6.07 12.19
N GLU A 105 3.32 7.12 12.65
CA GLU A 105 1.88 7.07 12.95
C GLU A 105 1.05 6.83 11.67
N GLU A 106 1.43 7.45 10.55
CA GLU A 106 0.82 7.17 9.25
C GLU A 106 0.99 5.70 8.84
N LEU A 107 2.21 5.16 8.96
CA LEU A 107 2.49 3.75 8.65
C LEU A 107 1.74 2.81 9.59
N ALA A 108 1.64 3.15 10.88
CA ALA A 108 0.86 2.39 11.86
C ALA A 108 -0.62 2.39 11.49
N ALA A 109 -1.17 3.52 11.06
CA ALA A 109 -2.57 3.62 10.63
C ALA A 109 -2.87 2.71 9.43
N VAL A 110 -1.95 2.58 8.47
CA VAL A 110 -2.09 1.63 7.35
C VAL A 110 -2.10 0.20 7.86
N LEU A 111 -1.15 -0.18 8.73
CA LEU A 111 -1.07 -1.53 9.27
C LEU A 111 -2.27 -1.92 10.16
N ARG A 112 -2.92 -0.96 10.81
CA ARG A 112 -4.15 -1.21 11.58
C ARG A 112 -5.30 -1.72 10.72
N ALA A 113 -5.32 -1.40 9.43
CA ALA A 113 -6.26 -2.00 8.49
C ALA A 113 -6.07 -3.52 8.38
N ASP A 114 -4.82 -3.98 8.46
CA ASP A 114 -4.43 -5.39 8.46
C ASP A 114 -4.43 -6.00 9.89
N ARG A 115 -5.01 -5.29 10.86
CA ARG A 115 -5.03 -5.63 12.30
C ARG A 115 -3.63 -5.80 12.93
N ALA A 116 -2.63 -5.12 12.38
CA ALA A 116 -1.33 -4.97 13.01
C ALA A 116 -1.14 -3.54 13.55
N ASP A 117 -0.22 -3.36 14.47
CA ASP A 117 0.18 -2.03 14.93
C ASP A 117 1.70 -1.88 14.84
N LEU A 118 2.15 -0.64 14.82
CA LEU A 118 3.57 -0.32 14.66
C LEU A 118 3.99 0.67 15.72
N THR A 119 5.09 0.36 16.39
CA THR A 119 5.74 1.30 17.33
C THR A 119 7.16 1.56 16.87
N ALA A 120 7.71 2.71 17.25
CA ALA A 120 9.06 3.09 16.85
C ALA A 120 9.87 3.68 18.00
N THR A 121 11.16 3.38 18.01
CA THR A 121 12.17 4.10 18.79
C THR A 121 13.15 4.76 17.83
N VAL A 122 13.37 6.07 18.01
CA VAL A 122 14.26 6.87 17.15
C VAL A 122 15.55 7.18 17.88
N ALA A 123 16.69 6.87 17.24
CA ALA A 123 18.03 7.16 17.75
C ALA A 123 18.90 7.75 16.64
N GLY A 124 19.01 9.08 16.60
CA GLY A 124 19.73 9.77 15.52
C GLY A 124 19.03 9.56 14.17
N ARG A 125 19.74 8.96 13.21
CA ARG A 125 19.20 8.60 11.88
C ARG A 125 18.78 7.13 11.77
N HIS A 126 18.60 6.48 12.91
CA HIS A 126 18.17 5.09 12.98
C HIS A 126 16.76 5.01 13.59
N ILE A 127 15.88 4.24 12.95
CA ILE A 127 14.51 3.99 13.40
C ILE A 127 14.36 2.48 13.63
N ALA A 128 14.20 2.10 14.89
CA ALA A 128 13.85 0.74 15.25
C ALA A 128 12.34 0.63 15.35
N LEU A 129 11.74 -0.09 14.41
CA LEU A 129 10.31 -0.37 14.33
C LEU A 129 10.04 -1.72 15.01
N SER A 130 8.96 -1.81 15.78
CA SER A 130 8.46 -3.06 16.35
C SER A 130 7.02 -3.27 15.88
N LEU A 131 6.81 -4.40 15.19
CA LEU A 131 5.50 -4.81 14.69
C LEU A 131 4.74 -5.58 15.78
N HIS A 132 3.52 -5.15 16.08
CA HIS A 132 2.63 -5.82 17.02
C HIS A 132 1.49 -6.47 16.25
N ILE A 133 1.39 -7.80 16.34
CA ILE A 133 0.29 -8.58 15.75
C ILE A 133 -0.44 -9.24 16.93
N PRO A 134 -1.68 -8.82 17.25
CA PRO A 134 -2.43 -9.42 18.35
C PRO A 134 -2.81 -10.88 18.01
N ASP A 135 -3.00 -11.72 19.03
CA ASP A 135 -3.26 -13.17 18.87
C ASP A 135 -4.53 -13.46 18.05
N GLU A 136 -5.52 -12.57 18.09
CA GLU A 136 -6.75 -12.66 17.30
C GLU A 136 -6.59 -12.21 15.84
N ALA A 137 -5.46 -11.57 15.48
CA ALA A 137 -5.16 -11.22 14.10
C ALA A 137 -4.51 -12.40 13.38
N CYS A 138 -4.82 -12.53 12.09
CA CYS A 138 -4.15 -13.54 11.27
C CYS A 138 -2.74 -13.05 10.94
N ALA A 139 -1.72 -13.71 11.47
CA ALA A 139 -0.32 -13.39 11.20
C ALA A 139 0.05 -13.46 9.71
N GLU A 140 -0.71 -14.22 8.90
CA GLU A 140 -0.54 -14.31 7.45
C GLU A 140 -1.22 -13.15 6.68
N CYS A 141 -2.12 -12.39 7.33
CA CYS A 141 -2.74 -11.20 6.73
C CYS A 141 -1.84 -9.97 6.78
N VAL A 142 -0.81 -9.99 7.61
CA VAL A 142 0.13 -8.87 7.71
C VAL A 142 1.24 -9.08 6.69
N LEU A 143 1.59 -8.06 5.90
CA LEU A 143 2.68 -8.16 4.93
C LEU A 143 3.97 -8.68 5.57
N PRO A 144 4.75 -9.55 4.90
CA PRO A 144 5.98 -10.08 5.46
C PRO A 144 7.04 -8.98 5.62
N ALA A 145 7.94 -9.12 6.61
CA ALA A 145 9.03 -8.16 6.85
C ALA A 145 9.86 -7.85 5.59
N SER A 146 10.06 -8.83 4.70
CA SER A 146 10.78 -8.67 3.44
C SER A 146 10.13 -7.66 2.46
N MET A 147 8.82 -7.42 2.58
CA MET A 147 8.09 -6.40 1.83
C MET A 147 7.93 -5.10 2.62
N LEU A 148 7.68 -5.20 3.93
CA LEU A 148 7.48 -4.03 4.79
C LEU A 148 8.74 -3.16 4.90
N VAL A 149 9.92 -3.76 5.09
CA VAL A 149 11.17 -2.98 5.28
C VAL A 149 11.49 -2.08 4.08
N PRO A 150 11.50 -2.57 2.81
CA PRO A 150 11.70 -1.69 1.66
C PRO A 150 10.62 -0.61 1.51
N MET A 151 9.35 -0.95 1.79
CA MET A 151 8.23 -0.01 1.72
C MET A 151 8.39 1.13 2.72
N PHE A 152 8.69 0.81 3.99
CA PHE A 152 8.97 1.79 5.02
C PHE A 152 10.18 2.64 4.65
N GLN A 153 11.29 2.01 4.22
CA GLN A 153 12.48 2.72 3.80
C GLN A 153 12.18 3.76 2.72
N HIS A 154 11.42 3.39 1.70
CA HIS A 154 11.01 4.32 0.64
C HIS A 154 10.19 5.50 1.18
N ARG A 155 9.24 5.24 2.09
CA ARG A 155 8.42 6.30 2.72
C ARG A 155 9.27 7.26 3.53
N PHE A 156 10.17 6.75 4.37
CA PHE A 156 11.07 7.59 5.17
C PHE A 156 12.05 8.39 4.30
N ASP A 157 12.59 7.80 3.24
CA ASP A 157 13.47 8.52 2.31
C ASP A 157 12.73 9.64 1.56
N THR A 158 11.44 9.45 1.28
CA THR A 158 10.57 10.44 0.62
C THR A 158 10.24 11.61 1.56
N GLU A 159 9.83 11.32 2.79
CA GLU A 159 9.33 12.34 3.74
C GLU A 159 10.46 13.02 4.54
N LEU A 160 11.50 12.27 4.92
CA LEU A 160 12.58 12.76 5.78
C LEU A 160 13.91 12.98 5.03
N GLY A 161 13.95 12.65 3.74
CA GLY A 161 15.15 12.64 2.92
C GLY A 161 16.05 11.42 3.15
N PRO A 162 17.02 11.18 2.25
CA PRO A 162 17.83 9.96 2.27
C PRO A 162 18.77 9.89 3.47
N GLY A 163 19.17 8.67 3.83
CA GLY A 163 20.19 8.40 4.86
C GLY A 163 19.62 8.02 6.22
N TRP A 164 18.34 7.71 6.29
CA TRP A 164 17.76 6.99 7.43
C TRP A 164 18.00 5.50 7.28
N THR A 165 18.22 4.82 8.40
CA THR A 165 18.32 3.37 8.46
C THR A 165 17.18 2.84 9.32
N ILE A 166 16.51 1.81 8.82
CA ILE A 166 15.36 1.20 9.48
C ILE A 166 15.68 -0.25 9.81
N THR A 167 15.31 -0.67 11.01
CA THR A 167 15.24 -2.07 11.40
C THR A 167 13.83 -2.40 11.84
N LEU A 168 13.30 -3.53 11.40
CA LEU A 168 11.97 -4.02 11.80
C LEU A 168 12.15 -5.27 12.66
N ASP A 169 11.67 -5.21 13.90
CA ASP A 169 11.46 -6.36 14.76
C ASP A 169 10.07 -6.95 14.45
N ASP A 170 10.06 -8.09 13.78
CA ASP A 170 8.85 -8.82 13.40
C ASP A 170 8.74 -10.09 14.26
N PRO A 171 7.71 -10.21 15.11
CA PRO A 171 7.55 -11.33 16.04
C PRO A 171 7.47 -12.68 15.33
N ARG A 172 7.09 -12.71 14.03
CA ARG A 172 7.02 -13.94 13.24
C ARG A 172 8.40 -14.50 12.88
N THR A 173 9.43 -13.66 12.92
CA THR A 173 10.80 -14.02 12.52
C THR A 173 11.68 -14.43 13.69
N THR A 174 11.35 -13.98 14.91
CA THR A 174 12.13 -14.25 16.12
C THR A 174 11.94 -15.68 16.63
N GLU A 175 10.81 -16.33 16.29
CA GLU A 175 10.50 -17.71 16.73
C GLU A 175 11.27 -18.81 15.99
N HIS A 176 11.94 -18.51 14.87
CA HIS A 176 12.74 -19.51 14.13
C HIS A 176 14.20 -19.61 14.58
N SER A 177 14.56 -18.92 15.66
CA SER A 177 15.92 -18.91 16.21
C SER A 177 15.97 -19.55 17.61
N SER A 178 15.38 -20.74 17.78
CA SER A 178 15.70 -21.64 18.89
C SER A 178 16.36 -22.92 18.38
N PRO A 179 17.52 -23.33 18.94
CA PRO A 179 18.29 -24.50 18.50
C PRO A 179 17.67 -25.85 18.90
#